data_AF-A0A433P7L8-F1
#
_entry.id   AF-A0A433P7L8-F1
#
_cell.length_a   1.000
_cell.length_b   1.000
_cell.length_c   1.000
_cell.angle_alpha   90.00
_cell.angle_beta   90.00
_cell.angle_gamma   90.00
#
_symmetry.space_group_name_H-M   'P 1'
#
loop_
_entity.id
_entity.type
_entity.pdbx_description
1 polymer ?
#
loop_
_entity_poly.entity_id
_entity_poly.type
_entity_poly.pdbx_seq_one_letter_code
_entity_poly.pdbx_strand_id
1 'polypeptide(L)'
;MQLASIGTDSAIITSPTTSAAASTVAMTSPAVVVIPAWNLHWSILCNECDRPEHHPQRASVQPSFLFYHAQRSGKLPYQRLAWRSDLCLFCKGQYSEDLSGGYYEAANTMKWGFPLAFTITQLYNKVLESVLWGTDYPVNAHPSPNVFVGQLGVSAVGTTDVDFGYFGPPEEYKMWVPLNIMHTPYYATQQDPSSEITGESAAALDAVPAERSGLRGDAAQSLAHPLHLYHYVSGLVHELYAGWVRAAVVSIFAVH
;
A
#
# COMPACT_ATOMS: atom_id res chain seq x y z
N MET A 1 -0.59 -62.09 -18.03
CA MET A 1 0.81 -62.28 -18.43
C MET A 1 1.26 -61.02 -19.14
N GLN A 2 2.29 -60.36 -18.60
CA GLN A 2 3.13 -59.28 -19.15
C GLN A 2 2.53 -57.93 -19.57
N LEU A 3 2.86 -56.92 -18.74
CA LEU A 3 3.10 -55.52 -19.11
C LEU A 3 4.39 -55.42 -19.95
N ALA A 4 4.41 -54.57 -20.97
CA ALA A 4 5.60 -54.20 -21.74
C ALA A 4 5.73 -52.68 -21.88
N SER A 5 6.99 -52.24 -21.86
CA SER A 5 7.54 -50.93 -21.50
C SER A 5 7.38 -49.82 -22.54
N ILE A 6 7.36 -48.58 -22.05
CA ILE A 6 7.55 -47.33 -22.81
C ILE A 6 9.06 -47.06 -22.93
N GLY A 7 9.57 -47.00 -24.17
CA GLY A 7 10.94 -46.60 -24.50
C GLY A 7 11.09 -45.09 -24.66
N THR A 8 12.21 -44.56 -24.21
CA THR A 8 12.61 -43.14 -24.28
C THR A 8 13.42 -42.87 -25.55
N ASP A 9 12.89 -42.04 -26.46
CA ASP A 9 13.65 -41.53 -27.61
C ASP A 9 14.39 -40.24 -27.23
N SER A 10 15.71 -40.29 -27.26
CA SER A 10 16.60 -39.13 -27.16
C SER A 10 17.07 -38.72 -28.55
N ALA A 11 16.61 -37.57 -29.05
CA ALA A 11 17.07 -37.02 -30.32
C ALA A 11 18.41 -36.27 -30.15
N ILE A 12 19.41 -36.70 -30.93
CA ILE A 12 20.75 -36.11 -31.03
C ILE A 12 20.68 -34.91 -31.98
N ILE A 13 21.05 -33.72 -31.50
CA ILE A 13 21.26 -32.53 -32.35
C ILE A 13 22.76 -32.30 -32.49
N THR A 14 23.28 -32.48 -33.71
CA THR A 14 24.66 -32.14 -34.09
C THR A 14 24.77 -30.67 -34.45
N SER A 15 25.86 -30.01 -34.01
CA SER A 15 26.25 -28.66 -34.45
C SER A 15 27.73 -28.66 -34.86
N PRO A 16 28.15 -27.76 -35.79
CA PRO A 16 29.39 -27.92 -36.53
C PRO A 16 30.62 -27.41 -35.77
N THR A 17 31.75 -28.01 -36.13
CA THR A 17 33.12 -27.77 -35.67
C THR A 17 33.62 -26.35 -35.94
N THR A 18 34.21 -25.73 -34.92
CA THR A 18 35.30 -24.74 -35.06
C THR A 18 36.36 -24.99 -33.99
N SER A 19 37.62 -25.04 -34.40
CA SER A 19 38.78 -25.37 -33.58
C SER A 19 39.19 -24.22 -32.64
N ALA A 20 39.55 -24.56 -31.41
CA ALA A 20 40.41 -23.75 -30.57
C ALA A 20 41.24 -24.68 -29.67
N ALA A 21 42.51 -24.33 -29.52
CA ALA A 21 43.60 -25.17 -29.02
C ALA A 21 43.40 -25.71 -27.59
N ALA A 22 43.87 -26.94 -27.39
CA ALA A 22 43.93 -27.61 -26.11
C ALA A 22 44.88 -26.88 -25.14
N SER A 23 44.40 -26.61 -23.93
CA SER A 23 45.25 -26.46 -22.75
C SER A 23 44.79 -27.48 -21.72
N THR A 24 45.68 -28.43 -21.44
CA THR A 24 45.53 -29.46 -20.41
C THR A 24 45.47 -28.83 -19.03
N VAL A 25 44.30 -28.91 -18.38
CA VAL A 25 44.14 -28.72 -16.94
C VAL A 25 43.68 -30.05 -16.36
N ALA A 26 44.41 -30.52 -15.34
CA ALA A 26 44.19 -31.80 -14.69
C ALA A 26 42.76 -31.92 -14.14
N MET A 27 42.08 -33.02 -14.46
CA MET A 27 40.80 -33.39 -13.86
C MET A 27 41.03 -33.80 -12.40
N THR A 28 40.74 -32.91 -11.46
CA THR A 28 40.35 -33.31 -10.11
C THR A 28 38.84 -33.58 -10.13
N SER A 29 38.43 -34.69 -9.52
CA SER A 29 37.02 -35.13 -9.44
C SER A 29 36.12 -33.98 -8.97
N PRO A 30 34.98 -33.66 -9.63
CA PRO A 30 34.10 -32.63 -9.12
C PRO A 30 33.41 -33.18 -7.87
N ALA A 31 33.68 -32.58 -6.73
CA ALA A 31 32.80 -32.71 -5.58
C ALA A 31 31.42 -32.24 -6.01
N VAL A 32 30.43 -33.14 -6.01
CA VAL A 32 29.04 -32.78 -6.20
C VAL A 32 28.62 -31.97 -4.98
N VAL A 33 28.67 -30.65 -5.10
CA VAL A 33 28.10 -29.75 -4.10
C VAL A 33 26.58 -29.79 -4.29
N VAL A 34 25.90 -30.50 -3.40
CA VAL A 34 24.43 -30.48 -3.32
C VAL A 34 24.05 -29.13 -2.73
N ILE A 35 23.67 -28.20 -3.59
CA ILE A 35 23.14 -26.90 -3.21
C ILE A 35 21.64 -27.10 -2.87
N PRO A 36 21.18 -26.82 -1.64
CA PRO A 36 19.76 -26.93 -1.31
C PRO A 36 18.95 -26.00 -2.22
N ALA A 37 17.76 -26.44 -2.66
CA ALA A 37 16.96 -25.82 -3.71
C ALA A 37 16.67 -24.31 -3.54
N TRP A 38 16.88 -23.77 -2.34
CA TRP A 38 16.60 -22.40 -1.95
C TRP A 38 17.74 -21.45 -2.39
N ASN A 39 18.96 -21.99 -2.58
CA ASN A 39 20.13 -21.26 -3.07
C ASN A 39 20.17 -21.17 -4.62
N LEU A 40 19.40 -22.00 -5.32
CA LEU A 40 19.24 -21.91 -6.78
C LEU A 40 18.38 -20.70 -7.20
N HIS A 41 17.45 -20.26 -6.35
CA HIS A 41 16.61 -19.10 -6.64
C HIS A 41 17.40 -17.78 -6.66
N TRP A 42 18.39 -17.63 -5.78
CA TRP A 42 19.24 -16.44 -5.73
C TRP A 42 20.25 -16.38 -6.89
N SER A 43 20.78 -17.54 -7.29
CA SER A 43 21.84 -17.62 -8.31
C SER A 43 21.32 -17.40 -9.74
N ILE A 44 20.08 -17.81 -10.03
CA ILE A 44 19.45 -17.60 -11.34
C ILE A 44 19.05 -16.12 -11.52
N LEU A 45 18.66 -15.43 -10.44
CA LEU A 45 18.32 -14.00 -10.50
C LEU A 45 19.54 -13.09 -10.73
N CYS A 46 20.75 -13.52 -10.38
CA CYS A 46 21.96 -12.71 -10.57
C CYS A 46 22.51 -12.73 -12.01
N ASN A 47 22.33 -13.81 -12.78
CA ASN A 47 22.87 -13.91 -14.14
C ASN A 47 22.09 -13.08 -15.18
N GLU A 48 20.86 -12.63 -14.86
CA GLU A 48 20.07 -11.74 -15.71
C GLU A 48 20.34 -10.25 -15.47
N CYS A 49 21.09 -9.87 -14.43
CA CYS A 49 21.34 -8.48 -14.03
C CYS A 49 22.38 -7.73 -14.90
N ASP A 50 23.19 -8.43 -15.69
CA ASP A 50 24.30 -7.82 -16.45
C ASP A 50 23.97 -7.52 -17.92
N ARG A 51 22.71 -7.67 -18.35
CA ARG A 51 22.30 -7.20 -19.69
C ARG A 51 22.10 -5.68 -19.66
N PRO A 52 22.60 -4.90 -20.64
CA PRO A 52 22.42 -3.44 -20.70
C PRO A 52 20.95 -2.99 -20.75
N GLU A 53 20.03 -3.93 -21.00
CA GLU A 53 18.58 -3.76 -21.07
C GLU A 53 17.91 -3.91 -19.69
N HIS A 54 18.64 -4.45 -18.69
CA HIS A 54 18.19 -4.77 -17.34
C HIS A 54 18.95 -3.94 -16.31
N HIS A 55 18.69 -2.62 -16.29
CA HIS A 55 19.09 -1.83 -15.13
C HIS A 55 18.37 -2.37 -13.88
N PRO A 56 19.07 -2.69 -12.77
CA PRO A 56 18.45 -3.19 -11.54
C PRO A 56 17.38 -2.25 -10.97
N GLN A 57 17.46 -0.97 -11.34
CA GLN A 57 16.44 0.04 -11.05
C GLN A 57 15.10 -0.24 -11.74
N ARG A 58 15.08 -0.60 -13.04
CA ARG A 58 13.83 -0.93 -13.76
C ARG A 58 13.24 -2.27 -13.29
N ALA A 59 14.11 -3.24 -13.00
CA ALA A 59 13.71 -4.54 -12.47
C ALA A 59 13.12 -4.46 -11.04
N SER A 60 13.50 -3.46 -10.23
CA SER A 60 12.96 -3.22 -8.87
C SER A 60 11.71 -2.33 -8.86
N VAL A 61 11.61 -1.39 -9.81
CA VAL A 61 10.47 -0.46 -9.92
C VAL A 61 9.16 -1.19 -10.29
N GLN A 62 9.19 -2.24 -11.13
CA GLN A 62 7.96 -2.95 -11.48
C GLN A 62 7.37 -3.78 -10.32
N PRO A 63 8.15 -4.60 -9.57
CA PRO A 63 7.67 -5.32 -8.40
C PRO A 63 7.18 -4.38 -7.28
N SER A 64 7.86 -3.25 -7.05
CA SER A 64 7.43 -2.28 -6.03
C SER A 64 6.06 -1.67 -6.29
N PHE A 65 5.60 -1.63 -7.55
CA PHE A 65 4.24 -1.17 -7.86
C PHE A 65 3.19 -2.27 -7.73
N LEU A 66 3.58 -3.53 -7.92
CA LEU A 66 2.73 -4.67 -7.65
C LEU A 66 2.41 -4.79 -6.16
N PHE A 67 3.34 -4.37 -5.28
CA PHE A 67 3.10 -4.25 -3.84
C PHE A 67 1.88 -3.36 -3.54
N TYR A 68 1.81 -2.14 -4.09
CA TYR A 68 0.64 -1.29 -3.87
C TYR A 68 -0.64 -1.89 -4.44
N HIS A 69 -0.56 -2.60 -5.58
CA HIS A 69 -1.71 -3.34 -6.09
C HIS A 69 -2.17 -4.45 -5.12
N ALA A 70 -1.22 -5.12 -4.44
CA ALA A 70 -1.50 -6.11 -3.41
C ALA A 70 -2.09 -5.52 -2.12
N GLN A 71 -2.00 -4.21 -1.90
CA GLN A 71 -2.58 -3.55 -0.73
C GLN A 71 -3.98 -2.96 -0.98
N ARG A 72 -4.48 -2.97 -2.23
CA ARG A 72 -5.76 -2.34 -2.59
C ARG A 72 -6.95 -2.92 -1.81
N SER A 73 -7.74 -2.07 -1.17
CA SER A 73 -9.03 -2.42 -0.57
C SER A 73 -10.17 -1.88 -1.44
N GLY A 74 -11.33 -2.53 -1.45
CA GLY A 74 -12.48 -2.12 -2.24
C GLY A 74 -12.80 -3.10 -3.38
N LYS A 75 -13.69 -2.68 -4.28
CA LYS A 75 -14.00 -3.42 -5.50
C LYS A 75 -12.90 -3.22 -6.53
N LEU A 76 -12.15 -4.28 -6.85
CA LEU A 76 -11.03 -4.19 -7.77
C LEU A 76 -11.55 -4.01 -9.21
N PRO A 77 -11.02 -3.03 -9.98
CA PRO A 77 -11.46 -2.80 -11.36
C PRO A 77 -11.03 -3.94 -12.28
N TYR A 78 -9.92 -4.58 -11.95
CA TYR A 78 -9.40 -5.78 -12.58
C TYR A 78 -8.47 -6.51 -11.62
N GLN A 79 -8.35 -7.82 -11.79
CA GLN A 79 -7.63 -8.70 -10.87
C GLN A 79 -6.25 -9.05 -11.43
N ARG A 80 -5.25 -8.20 -11.14
CA ARG A 80 -3.85 -8.44 -11.55
C ARG A 80 -3.18 -9.56 -10.76
N LEU A 81 -3.63 -9.78 -9.53
CA LEU A 81 -3.10 -10.77 -8.60
C LEU A 81 -4.17 -11.83 -8.34
N ALA A 82 -3.94 -13.06 -8.80
CA ALA A 82 -4.93 -14.15 -8.73
C ALA A 82 -5.39 -14.49 -7.31
N TRP A 83 -4.58 -14.17 -6.30
CA TRP A 83 -4.84 -14.45 -4.89
C TRP A 83 -5.48 -13.27 -4.13
N ARG A 84 -5.74 -12.14 -4.79
CA ARG A 84 -6.45 -10.98 -4.21
C ARG A 84 -7.86 -10.90 -4.76
N SER A 85 -8.85 -10.51 -3.96
CA SER A 85 -10.21 -10.28 -4.45
C SER A 85 -10.86 -9.01 -3.89
N ASP A 86 -12.14 -8.80 -4.19
CA ASP A 86 -12.91 -7.66 -3.70
C ASP A 86 -13.01 -7.65 -2.17
N LEU A 87 -12.75 -6.50 -1.58
CA LEU A 87 -12.61 -6.34 -0.14
C LEU A 87 -13.39 -5.15 0.36
N CYS A 88 -13.76 -5.16 1.65
CA CYS A 88 -14.33 -3.99 2.31
C CYS A 88 -15.56 -3.38 1.59
N LEU A 89 -16.34 -4.17 0.83
CA LEU A 89 -17.44 -3.68 -0.01
C LEU A 89 -18.58 -3.00 0.78
N PHE A 90 -18.64 -3.28 2.08
CA PHE A 90 -19.62 -2.71 3.00
C PHE A 90 -18.99 -1.76 4.02
N CYS A 91 -17.73 -1.39 3.83
CA CYS A 91 -17.04 -0.43 4.68
C CYS A 91 -17.59 0.96 4.37
N LYS A 92 -18.41 1.45 5.30
CA LYS A 92 -19.06 2.76 5.22
C LYS A 92 -18.85 3.51 6.52
N GLY A 93 -18.81 4.83 6.40
CA GLY A 93 -18.77 5.68 7.57
C GLY A 93 -20.15 5.98 8.16
N GLN A 94 -20.14 6.69 9.29
CA GLN A 94 -21.33 7.17 10.00
C GLN A 94 -22.17 8.14 9.16
N TYR A 95 -21.56 8.84 8.21
CA TYR A 95 -22.23 9.77 7.28
C TYR A 95 -22.56 9.11 5.94
N SER A 96 -22.56 7.77 5.88
CA SER A 96 -22.78 6.97 4.67
C SER A 96 -21.73 7.14 3.57
N GLU A 97 -20.56 7.70 3.91
CA GLU A 97 -19.41 7.80 3.01
C GLU A 97 -18.85 6.41 2.67
N ASP A 98 -18.38 6.24 1.44
CA ASP A 98 -17.79 4.98 0.97
C ASP A 98 -16.31 4.89 1.36
N LEU A 99 -16.02 4.07 2.37
CA LEU A 99 -14.68 3.85 2.89
C LEU A 99 -14.04 2.57 2.34
N SER A 100 -14.59 1.99 1.27
CA SER A 100 -14.13 0.71 0.72
C SER A 100 -12.78 0.80 0.02
N GLY A 101 -12.47 1.91 -0.66
CA GLY A 101 -11.25 2.11 -1.48
C GLY A 101 -9.93 2.30 -0.72
N GLY A 102 -8.84 2.63 -1.41
CA GLY A 102 -7.54 2.92 -0.80
C GLY A 102 -6.70 1.68 -0.48
N TYR A 103 -5.76 1.82 0.46
CA TYR A 103 -4.77 0.79 0.80
C TYR A 103 -4.86 0.33 2.24
N TYR A 104 -4.62 -0.97 2.47
CA TYR A 104 -4.23 -1.44 3.79
C TYR A 104 -2.79 -1.01 4.09
N GLU A 105 -2.55 -0.65 5.34
CA GLU A 105 -1.29 -0.02 5.74
C GLU A 105 -0.09 -0.98 5.66
N ALA A 106 -0.26 -2.21 6.16
CA ALA A 106 0.79 -3.24 6.13
C ALA A 106 0.18 -4.65 5.99
N ALA A 107 0.60 -5.59 6.85
CA ALA A 107 0.07 -6.95 6.91
C ALA A 107 -1.24 -7.07 7.72
N ASN A 108 -1.86 -5.93 8.01
CA ASN A 108 -3.13 -5.80 8.72
C ASN A 108 -4.26 -5.51 7.72
N THR A 109 -5.51 -5.47 8.20
CA THR A 109 -6.67 -5.05 7.37
C THR A 109 -7.13 -3.64 7.71
N MET A 110 -6.26 -2.84 8.33
CA MET A 110 -6.57 -1.48 8.73
C MET A 110 -6.12 -0.46 7.69
N LYS A 111 -6.87 0.64 7.60
CA LYS A 111 -6.45 1.82 6.84
C LYS A 111 -6.09 2.90 7.84
N TRP A 112 -4.80 3.21 7.90
CA TRP A 112 -4.26 4.26 8.74
C TRP A 112 -4.09 5.50 7.88
N GLY A 113 -4.83 6.56 8.17
CA GLY A 113 -4.92 7.74 7.31
C GLY A 113 -3.58 8.41 7.05
N PHE A 114 -2.75 8.57 8.09
CA PHE A 114 -1.44 9.21 7.95
C PHE A 114 -0.47 8.46 7.01
N PRO A 115 -0.10 7.17 7.25
CA PRO A 115 0.81 6.47 6.36
C PRO A 115 0.23 6.23 4.97
N LEU A 116 -1.10 6.10 4.84
CA LEU A 116 -1.78 6.04 3.55
C LEU A 116 -1.57 7.35 2.77
N ALA A 117 -1.85 8.49 3.39
CA ALA A 117 -1.67 9.80 2.78
C ALA A 117 -0.20 10.06 2.43
N PHE A 118 0.72 9.79 3.36
CA PHE A 118 2.15 9.90 3.12
C PHE A 118 2.61 9.05 1.93
N THR A 119 2.12 7.82 1.82
CA THR A 119 2.42 6.94 0.68
C THR A 119 1.99 7.57 -0.64
N ILE A 120 0.81 8.17 -0.70
CA ILE A 120 0.31 8.85 -1.91
C ILE A 120 1.22 10.02 -2.28
N THR A 121 1.55 10.89 -1.31
CA THR A 121 2.48 12.02 -1.50
C THR A 121 3.81 11.53 -2.08
N GLN A 122 4.36 10.44 -1.57
CA GLN A 122 5.65 9.88 -2.02
C GLN A 122 5.60 9.16 -3.37
N LEU A 123 4.41 8.68 -3.77
CA LEU A 123 4.16 8.08 -5.08
C LEU A 123 3.87 9.11 -6.18
N TYR A 124 3.78 10.39 -5.83
CA TYR A 124 3.58 11.49 -6.76
C TYR A 124 4.52 11.38 -7.97
N ASN A 125 3.95 11.46 -9.17
CA ASN A 125 4.63 11.34 -10.47
C ASN A 125 5.38 10.01 -10.73
N LYS A 126 5.23 8.98 -9.88
CA LYS A 126 5.84 7.66 -10.08
C LYS A 126 4.87 6.63 -10.66
N VAL A 127 3.68 6.51 -10.08
CA VAL A 127 2.65 5.56 -10.53
C VAL A 127 1.28 6.17 -10.47
N LEU A 128 0.84 6.67 -11.62
CA LEU A 128 -0.43 7.35 -11.75
C LEU A 128 -1.62 6.53 -11.21
N GLU A 129 -1.66 5.24 -11.54
CA GLU A 129 -2.76 4.37 -11.18
C GLU A 129 -2.83 4.12 -9.66
N SER A 130 -1.67 3.98 -9.01
CA SER A 130 -1.60 3.81 -7.57
C SER A 130 -1.98 5.10 -6.85
N VAL A 131 -1.50 6.24 -7.32
CA VAL A 131 -1.88 7.55 -6.78
C VAL A 131 -3.40 7.73 -6.81
N LEU A 132 -4.07 7.47 -7.94
CA LEU A 132 -5.53 7.58 -8.00
C LEU A 132 -6.25 6.66 -7.05
N TRP A 133 -5.84 5.39 -7.03
CA TRP A 133 -6.49 4.41 -6.17
C TRP A 133 -6.37 4.82 -4.71
N GLY A 134 -5.18 5.30 -4.32
CA GLY A 134 -4.92 5.82 -3.00
C GLY A 134 -5.79 7.02 -2.67
N THR A 135 -5.93 7.99 -3.59
CA THR A 135 -6.61 9.28 -3.35
C THR A 135 -8.13 9.16 -3.25
N ASP A 136 -8.72 8.12 -3.82
CA ASP A 136 -10.17 7.87 -3.70
C ASP A 136 -10.59 7.72 -2.22
N TYR A 137 -9.73 7.13 -1.38
CA TYR A 137 -10.02 7.00 0.06
C TYR A 137 -10.05 8.35 0.82
N PRO A 138 -9.00 9.20 0.83
CA PRO A 138 -9.04 10.49 1.55
C PRO A 138 -10.10 11.47 1.00
N VAL A 139 -10.49 11.38 -0.28
CA VAL A 139 -11.65 12.11 -0.80
C VAL A 139 -12.93 11.67 -0.09
N ASN A 140 -13.21 10.36 -0.06
CA ASN A 140 -14.43 9.83 0.56
C ASN A 140 -14.40 9.91 2.09
N ALA A 141 -13.23 9.80 2.70
CA ALA A 141 -13.00 9.93 4.13
C ALA A 141 -13.24 11.36 4.66
N HIS A 142 -13.51 12.33 3.78
CA HIS A 142 -13.77 13.72 4.13
C HIS A 142 -15.24 14.11 3.86
N PRO A 143 -16.21 13.63 4.66
CA PRO A 143 -17.63 13.85 4.42
C PRO A 143 -18.09 15.30 4.64
N SER A 144 -17.37 16.10 5.44
CA SER A 144 -17.68 17.52 5.67
C SER A 144 -16.43 18.31 6.08
N PRO A 145 -16.39 19.65 5.95
CA PRO A 145 -15.15 20.45 6.04
C PRO A 145 -14.28 20.25 7.29
N ASN A 146 -14.89 19.83 8.40
CA ASN A 146 -14.21 19.68 9.69
C ASN A 146 -14.30 18.25 10.24
N VAL A 147 -14.59 17.26 9.38
CA VAL A 147 -14.74 15.85 9.76
C VAL A 147 -13.98 15.00 8.77
N PHE A 148 -13.03 14.21 9.27
CA PHE A 148 -12.19 13.35 8.46
C PHE A 148 -12.02 11.97 9.11
N VAL A 149 -12.11 10.88 8.34
CA VAL A 149 -11.85 9.52 8.83
C VAL A 149 -10.35 9.28 8.87
N GLY A 150 -9.75 9.41 10.04
CA GLY A 150 -8.30 9.23 10.24
C GLY A 150 -7.86 7.77 10.31
N GLN A 151 -8.78 6.86 10.65
CA GLN A 151 -8.51 5.42 10.70
C GLN A 151 -9.78 4.63 10.37
N LEU A 152 -9.62 3.53 9.63
CA LEU A 152 -10.64 2.52 9.43
C LEU A 152 -10.12 1.17 9.92
N GLY A 153 -10.80 0.59 10.92
CA GLY A 153 -10.39 -0.65 11.58
C GLY A 153 -10.06 -0.44 13.04
N VAL A 154 -10.09 -1.54 13.81
CA VAL A 154 -9.83 -1.53 15.25
C VAL A 154 -8.58 -2.34 15.52
N SER A 155 -7.56 -1.69 16.07
CA SER A 155 -6.31 -2.35 16.45
C SER A 155 -6.53 -3.32 17.60
N ALA A 156 -7.07 -2.82 18.72
CA ALA A 156 -7.33 -3.58 19.94
C ALA A 156 -8.51 -2.98 20.73
N VAL A 157 -9.14 -3.80 21.57
CA VAL A 157 -10.14 -3.41 22.58
C VAL A 157 -9.66 -3.92 23.94
N GLY A 158 -9.31 -2.98 24.84
CA GLY A 158 -8.68 -3.33 26.11
C GLY A 158 -7.35 -4.04 25.89
N THR A 159 -7.23 -5.28 26.37
CA THR A 159 -6.04 -6.14 26.17
C THR A 159 -6.21 -7.12 25.02
N THR A 160 -7.31 -7.06 24.27
CA THR A 160 -7.58 -7.99 23.16
C THR A 160 -7.24 -7.31 21.85
N ASP A 161 -6.26 -7.85 21.13
CA ASP A 161 -5.96 -7.43 19.76
C ASP A 161 -7.10 -7.91 18.83
N VAL A 162 -7.64 -6.98 18.04
CA VAL A 162 -8.75 -7.24 17.11
C VAL A 162 -8.18 -7.52 15.73
N ASP A 163 -7.65 -6.52 15.04
CA ASP A 163 -7.06 -6.73 13.72
C ASP A 163 -5.73 -7.48 13.80
N PHE A 164 -4.85 -7.11 14.74
CA PHE A 164 -3.58 -7.81 14.96
C PHE A 164 -3.74 -9.21 15.58
N GLY A 165 -4.90 -9.50 16.18
CA GLY A 165 -5.25 -10.83 16.68
C GLY A 165 -5.73 -11.78 15.58
N TYR A 166 -5.98 -11.25 14.37
CA TYR A 166 -6.38 -12.03 13.20
C TYR A 166 -5.17 -12.30 12.29
N PHE A 167 -4.94 -13.58 11.96
CA PHE A 167 -3.91 -13.98 11.01
C PHE A 167 -4.53 -14.78 9.87
N GLY A 168 -4.81 -14.10 8.76
CA GLY A 168 -5.41 -14.72 7.59
C GLY A 168 -5.59 -13.74 6.42
N PRO A 169 -6.15 -14.21 5.30
CA PRO A 169 -6.39 -13.36 4.15
C PRO A 169 -7.43 -12.28 4.48
N PRO A 170 -7.24 -11.01 4.06
CA PRO A 170 -8.17 -9.93 4.37
C PRO A 170 -9.60 -10.21 3.87
N GLU A 171 -9.75 -11.08 2.86
CA GLU A 171 -11.03 -11.50 2.27
C GLU A 171 -11.89 -12.29 3.26
N GLU A 172 -11.27 -12.93 4.26
CA GLU A 172 -11.93 -13.74 5.26
C GLU A 172 -12.07 -13.05 6.61
N TYR A 173 -11.65 -11.77 6.72
CA TYR A 173 -11.64 -11.01 7.97
C TYR A 173 -12.96 -11.12 8.74
N LYS A 174 -14.10 -10.97 8.05
CA LYS A 174 -15.44 -11.04 8.67
C LYS A 174 -15.73 -12.37 9.38
N MET A 175 -15.18 -13.48 8.91
CA MET A 175 -15.47 -14.81 9.46
C MET A 175 -14.66 -15.11 10.72
N TRP A 176 -13.53 -14.41 10.90
CA TRP A 176 -12.50 -14.78 11.85
C TRP A 176 -12.08 -13.64 12.77
N VAL A 177 -12.57 -12.42 12.54
CA VAL A 177 -12.23 -11.27 13.38
C VAL A 177 -12.67 -11.53 14.81
N PRO A 178 -11.76 -11.38 15.79
CA PRO A 178 -12.11 -11.44 17.20
C PRO A 178 -13.23 -10.46 17.52
N LEU A 179 -14.12 -10.86 18.44
CA LEU A 179 -15.21 -10.02 18.94
C LEU A 179 -16.25 -9.60 17.88
N ASN A 180 -16.17 -10.15 16.65
CA ASN A 180 -17.10 -9.85 15.56
C ASN A 180 -17.18 -8.35 15.22
N ILE A 181 -16.09 -7.62 15.46
CA ILE A 181 -15.94 -6.18 15.21
C ILE A 181 -15.48 -5.98 13.78
N MET A 182 -16.30 -5.34 12.96
CA MET A 182 -15.92 -4.98 11.59
C MET A 182 -15.09 -3.70 11.54
N HIS A 183 -14.56 -3.39 10.36
CA HIS A 183 -13.86 -2.13 10.04
C HIS A 183 -14.66 -0.91 10.53
N THR A 184 -14.26 -0.36 11.67
CA THR A 184 -14.92 0.77 12.32
C THR A 184 -14.17 2.06 11.99
N PRO A 185 -14.85 3.13 11.55
CA PRO A 185 -14.23 4.42 11.26
C PRO A 185 -13.98 5.21 12.57
N TYR A 186 -12.81 5.84 12.65
CA TYR A 186 -12.47 6.81 13.69
C TYR A 186 -12.25 8.19 13.06
N TYR A 187 -12.91 9.19 13.63
CA TYR A 187 -13.00 10.52 13.06
C TYR A 187 -12.08 11.51 13.77
N ALA A 188 -11.34 12.29 12.99
CA ALA A 188 -10.81 13.58 13.40
C ALA A 188 -11.91 14.63 13.22
N THR A 189 -12.17 15.40 14.28
CA THR A 189 -13.20 16.45 14.32
C THR A 189 -12.63 17.72 14.95
N GLN A 190 -13.42 18.80 15.07
CA GLN A 190 -12.95 19.98 15.82
C GLN A 190 -12.72 19.68 17.31
N GLN A 191 -13.51 18.76 17.88
CA GLN A 191 -13.42 18.40 19.30
C GLN A 191 -12.28 17.42 19.56
N ASP A 192 -12.03 16.51 18.61
CA ASP A 192 -10.95 15.53 18.63
C ASP A 192 -10.07 15.70 17.37
N PRO A 193 -9.21 16.73 17.33
CA PRO A 193 -8.49 17.09 16.12
C PRO A 193 -7.26 16.21 15.87
N SER A 194 -6.89 16.11 14.59
CA SER A 194 -5.60 15.53 14.18
C SER A 194 -5.03 16.29 12.99
N SER A 195 -4.18 17.27 13.28
CA SER A 195 -3.55 18.13 12.28
C SER A 195 -2.59 17.39 11.35
N GLU A 196 -1.91 16.36 11.86
CA GLU A 196 -0.93 15.57 11.12
C GLU A 196 -1.63 14.72 10.05
N ILE A 197 -2.67 13.99 10.44
CA ILE A 197 -3.45 13.14 9.51
C ILE A 197 -4.12 14.00 8.44
N THR A 198 -4.79 15.07 8.85
CA THR A 198 -5.55 15.93 7.93
C THR A 198 -4.62 16.77 7.05
N GLY A 199 -3.49 17.24 7.57
CA GLY A 199 -2.46 17.96 6.82
C GLY A 199 -1.78 17.10 5.76
N GLU A 200 -1.36 15.89 6.12
CA GLU A 200 -0.76 14.96 5.14
C GLU A 200 -1.79 14.51 4.10
N SER A 201 -3.06 14.31 4.50
CA SER A 201 -4.14 14.00 3.56
C SER A 201 -4.41 15.16 2.59
N ALA A 202 -4.30 16.40 3.04
CA ALA A 202 -4.38 17.57 2.16
C ALA A 202 -3.23 17.59 1.15
N ALA A 203 -1.99 17.34 1.60
CA ALA A 203 -0.81 17.26 0.73
C ALA A 203 -0.92 16.13 -0.31
N ALA A 204 -1.42 14.97 0.12
CA ALA A 204 -1.66 13.82 -0.76
C ALA A 204 -2.68 14.13 -1.87
N LEU A 205 -3.74 14.87 -1.54
CA LEU A 205 -4.76 15.29 -2.51
C LEU A 205 -4.24 16.39 -3.45
N ASP A 206 -3.43 17.32 -2.96
CA ASP A 206 -2.82 18.38 -3.78
C ASP A 206 -1.73 17.83 -4.72
N ALA A 207 -1.06 16.74 -4.31
CA ALA A 207 -0.11 16.04 -5.16
C ALA A 207 -0.77 15.34 -6.37
N VAL A 208 -2.10 15.31 -6.53
CA VAL A 208 -2.71 14.69 -7.71
C VAL A 208 -2.60 15.64 -8.92
N PRO A 209 -1.97 15.22 -10.04
CA PRO A 209 -1.79 16.11 -11.20
C PRO A 209 -3.12 16.67 -11.74
N ALA A 210 -3.20 17.98 -11.92
CA ALA A 210 -4.41 18.70 -12.34
C ALA A 210 -5.00 18.21 -13.68
N GLU A 211 -4.17 17.70 -14.59
CA GLU A 211 -4.60 17.14 -15.89
C GLU A 211 -5.50 15.89 -15.72
N ARG A 212 -5.46 15.26 -14.55
CA ARG A 212 -6.18 14.04 -14.18
C ARG A 212 -7.56 14.29 -13.57
N SER A 213 -7.78 15.53 -13.11
CA SER A 213 -9.06 16.05 -12.65
C SER A 213 -10.14 15.96 -13.77
N GLY A 214 -9.71 16.07 -15.03
CA GLY A 214 -10.57 15.90 -16.21
C GLY A 214 -10.83 14.44 -16.63
N LEU A 215 -10.00 13.47 -16.22
CA LEU A 215 -10.18 12.05 -16.59
C LEU A 215 -11.26 11.34 -15.77
N ARG A 216 -11.58 11.87 -14.58
CA ARG A 216 -12.67 11.35 -13.73
C ARG A 216 -13.94 12.19 -13.77
N GLY A 217 -13.91 13.37 -14.40
CA GLY A 217 -15.06 14.30 -14.43
C GLY A 217 -15.23 15.13 -13.15
N ASP A 218 -14.36 14.95 -12.16
CA ASP A 218 -14.53 15.43 -10.77
C ASP A 218 -13.55 16.55 -10.39
N ALA A 219 -13.10 17.35 -11.37
CA ALA A 219 -12.02 18.31 -11.16
C ALA A 219 -12.28 19.32 -10.03
N ALA A 220 -13.55 19.72 -9.86
CA ALA A 220 -13.97 20.62 -8.80
C ALA A 220 -13.94 19.96 -7.41
N GLN A 221 -14.24 18.66 -7.30
CA GLN A 221 -14.13 17.93 -6.03
C GLN A 221 -12.66 17.74 -5.66
N SER A 222 -11.80 17.44 -6.64
CA SER A 222 -10.35 17.22 -6.42
C SER A 222 -9.65 18.40 -5.74
N LEU A 223 -10.11 19.64 -5.92
CA LEU A 223 -9.51 20.84 -5.32
C LEU A 223 -10.25 21.34 -4.08
N ALA A 224 -11.54 21.03 -3.91
CA ALA A 224 -12.31 21.46 -2.75
C ALA A 224 -11.87 20.73 -1.46
N HIS A 225 -11.64 19.42 -1.54
CA HIS A 225 -11.20 18.61 -0.39
C HIS A 225 -9.85 19.05 0.20
N PRO A 226 -8.75 19.21 -0.58
CA PRO A 226 -7.48 19.65 -0.02
C PRO A 226 -7.58 21.06 0.58
N LEU A 227 -8.36 21.97 -0.02
CA LEU A 227 -8.54 23.32 0.50
C LEU A 227 -9.30 23.33 1.85
N HIS A 228 -10.38 22.54 1.95
CA HIS A 228 -11.10 22.38 3.21
C HIS A 228 -10.22 21.79 4.32
N LEU A 229 -9.43 20.73 4.01
CA LEU A 229 -8.51 20.15 4.99
C LEU A 229 -7.41 21.14 5.39
N TYR A 230 -6.86 21.89 4.45
CA TYR A 230 -5.88 22.95 4.75
C TYR A 230 -6.47 24.03 5.66
N HIS A 231 -7.71 24.46 5.42
CA HIS A 231 -8.39 25.42 6.28
C HIS A 231 -8.72 24.85 7.65
N TYR A 232 -9.14 23.59 7.73
CA TYR A 232 -9.34 22.88 9.00
C TYR A 232 -8.05 22.87 9.83
N VAL A 233 -6.92 22.46 9.24
CA VAL A 233 -5.61 22.48 9.91
C VAL A 233 -5.20 23.89 10.30
N SER A 234 -5.34 24.87 9.40
CA SER A 234 -4.98 26.27 9.68
C SER A 234 -5.81 26.85 10.83
N GLY A 235 -7.10 26.53 10.90
CA GLY A 235 -7.99 26.89 11.98
C GLY A 235 -7.56 26.30 13.32
N LEU A 236 -7.21 25.01 13.35
CA LEU A 236 -6.70 24.34 14.55
C LEU A 236 -5.42 24.99 15.08
N VAL A 237 -4.46 25.31 14.20
CA VAL A 237 -3.20 25.95 14.59
C VAL A 237 -3.45 27.35 15.14
N HIS A 238 -4.36 28.12 14.54
CA HIS A 238 -4.75 29.44 15.04
C HIS A 238 -5.43 29.37 16.41
N GLU A 239 -6.32 28.39 16.65
CA GLU A 239 -6.97 28.19 17.94
C GLU A 239 -5.99 27.74 19.02
N LEU A 240 -5.07 26.82 18.69
CA LEU A 240 -3.98 26.42 19.58
C LEU A 240 -3.14 27.64 19.97
N TYR A 241 -2.62 28.41 19.01
CA TYR A 241 -1.85 29.62 19.30
C TYR A 241 -2.63 30.63 20.14
N ALA A 242 -3.90 30.86 19.81
CA ALA A 242 -4.77 31.74 20.59
C ALA A 242 -4.99 31.21 22.01
N GLY A 243 -5.13 29.90 22.19
CA GLY A 243 -5.24 29.22 23.48
C GLY A 243 -3.97 29.34 24.32
N TRP A 244 -2.80 29.12 23.72
CA TRP A 244 -1.50 29.32 24.37
C TRP A 244 -1.30 30.78 24.79
N VAL A 245 -1.66 31.75 23.94
CA VAL A 245 -1.60 33.17 24.29
C VAL A 245 -2.59 33.50 25.41
N ARG A 246 -3.84 33.02 25.36
CA ARG A 246 -4.81 33.23 26.45
C ARG A 246 -4.34 32.61 27.76
N ALA A 247 -3.82 31.38 27.73
CA ALA A 247 -3.28 30.71 28.90
C ALA A 247 -2.08 31.47 29.47
N ALA A 248 -1.13 31.88 28.63
CA ALA A 248 0.02 32.69 29.04
C ALA A 248 -0.41 34.04 29.65
N VAL A 249 -1.40 34.73 29.05
CA VAL A 249 -1.96 35.98 29.57
C VAL A 249 -2.63 35.75 30.93
N VAL A 250 -3.46 34.73 31.08
CA VAL A 250 -4.10 34.39 32.36
C VAL A 250 -3.06 34.03 33.42
N SER A 251 -2.01 33.28 33.08
CA SER A 251 -0.91 32.95 33.99
C SER A 251 -0.10 34.19 34.41
N ILE A 252 0.08 35.17 33.54
CA ILE A 252 0.74 36.44 33.86
C ILE A 252 -0.10 37.27 34.84
N PHE A 253 -1.43 37.28 34.69
CA PHE A 253 -2.33 38.05 35.56
C PHE A 253 -2.78 37.32 36.84
N ALA A 254 -2.54 36.01 36.96
CA ALA A 254 -2.85 35.23 38.16
C ALA A 254 -1.74 35.25 39.23
N VAL A 255 -0.61 35.92 38.97
CA VAL A 255 0.58 35.98 39.86
C VAL A 255 0.65 37.30 40.65
N HIS A 256 -0.44 38.09 40.71
CA HIS A 256 -0.54 39.29 41.56
C HIS A 256 -1.80 39.21 42.42
#